data_AF-A0A7W9G900-F1
#
_entry.id   AF-A0A7W9G900-F1
#
_cell.length_a   1.000
_cell.length_b   1.000
_cell.length_c   1.000
_cell.angle_alpha   90.00
_cell.angle_beta   90.00
_cell.angle_gamma   90.00
#
_symmetry.space_group_name_H-M   'P 1'
#
loop_
_entity.id
_entity.type
_entity.pdbx_description
1 polymer ?
#
loop_
_entity_poly.entity_id
_entity_poly.type
_entity_poly.pdbx_seq_one_letter_code
_entity_poly.pdbx_strand_id
1 'polypeptide(L)'
;MSIDVPSAGLSGAGELGNLYERRPDAPLAKGDHVNGVRVLGFAFNYPARELGRDADVLLLDGDEDYDEPPARPVPSRRDEENGTRIDRYGCHPAQSLRPGLLIRAQDLAPHLPSAVDSAIFRSAGGGVVRRLIEAADAQGHSMWLIGGATRDLLKGAPENDLDFCGTIPVGEMHDLAGEALARNDAGDYRLRVSPRRVFSIKPEVGGERILEYKPLALTGLRFPASGGDLNEDAACRDLTVNSIYYDPMKEVVADPTGKGVEHLFSVPLKLVTPYCGDDPMEQAQIVLRGLKFWLRWPDADVSQLTEWARSLPDDLPERIPDGAWFTVEGAWERCVRKRHRTRARELADRLGPAARRLLDALLSGASDDA
;
A
#
# COMPACT_ATOMS: atom_id res chain seq x y z
N MET A 1 4.35 -32.39 3.54
CA MET A 1 5.21 -31.81 4.59
C MET A 1 4.50 -30.57 5.09
N SER A 2 3.83 -30.65 6.25
CA SER A 2 3.33 -29.46 6.93
C SER A 2 4.53 -28.61 7.31
N ILE A 3 4.55 -27.36 6.87
CA ILE A 3 5.46 -26.37 7.43
C ILE A 3 4.81 -25.97 8.75
N ASP A 4 5.37 -26.43 9.87
CA ASP A 4 5.02 -25.92 11.19
C ASP A 4 5.32 -24.42 11.18
N VAL A 5 4.27 -23.61 11.29
CA VAL A 5 4.42 -22.17 11.57
C VAL A 5 5.04 -22.11 12.98
N PRO A 6 6.26 -21.59 13.15
CA PRO A 6 6.91 -21.60 14.46
C PRO A 6 6.06 -20.82 15.45
N SER A 7 5.75 -21.42 16.60
CA SER A 7 5.24 -20.68 17.74
C SER A 7 6.36 -19.76 18.24
N ALA A 8 6.44 -18.55 17.68
CA ALA A 8 7.36 -17.53 18.15
C ALA A 8 7.14 -17.32 19.65
N GLY A 9 8.16 -17.59 20.45
CA GLY A 9 8.13 -17.38 21.89
C GLY A 9 7.76 -15.92 22.18
N LEU A 10 6.79 -15.73 23.07
CA LEU A 10 6.29 -14.42 23.50
C LEU A 10 7.37 -13.48 24.08
N SER A 11 8.59 -13.96 24.33
CA SER A 11 9.71 -13.16 24.85
C SER A 11 10.37 -12.23 23.82
N GLY A 12 10.27 -12.52 22.51
CA GLY A 12 10.89 -11.69 21.46
C GLY A 12 9.95 -10.65 20.82
N ALA A 13 8.64 -10.77 21.06
CA ALA A 13 7.63 -9.93 20.42
C ALA A 13 7.66 -8.46 20.91
N GLY A 14 8.02 -8.23 22.18
CA GLY A 14 8.24 -6.89 22.72
C GLY A 14 9.51 -6.23 22.17
N GLU A 15 10.56 -7.00 21.92
CA GLU A 15 11.84 -6.48 21.40
C GLU A 15 11.74 -5.96 19.97
N LEU A 16 10.89 -6.57 19.14
CA LEU A 16 10.66 -6.11 17.76
C LEU A 16 9.89 -4.78 17.70
N GLY A 17 9.00 -4.54 18.66
CA GLY A 17 8.30 -3.25 18.77
C GLY A 17 9.26 -2.09 19.04
N ASN A 18 10.34 -2.34 19.80
CA ASN A 18 11.34 -1.33 20.15
C ASN A 18 12.18 -0.91 18.94
N LEU A 19 12.29 -1.75 17.89
CA LEU A 19 12.96 -1.36 16.63
C LEU A 19 12.26 -0.20 15.91
N TYR A 20 11.01 0.09 16.30
CA TYR A 20 10.19 1.15 15.74
C TYR A 20 9.98 2.31 16.72
N GLU A 21 10.76 2.42 17.79
CA GLU A 21 10.73 3.62 18.63
C GLU A 21 11.12 4.87 17.82
N ARG A 22 10.32 5.93 17.95
CA ARG A 22 10.58 7.19 17.25
C ARG A 22 11.69 7.96 17.95
N ARG A 23 12.63 8.48 17.15
CA ARG A 23 13.68 9.39 17.62
C ARG A 23 13.07 10.73 18.08
N PRO A 24 13.72 11.47 18.99
CA PRO A 24 13.27 12.81 19.37
C PRO A 24 13.20 13.81 18.21
N ASP A 25 13.97 13.59 17.14
CA ASP A 25 13.97 14.40 15.92
C ASP A 25 13.24 13.72 14.75
N ALA A 26 12.41 12.70 15.04
CA ALA A 26 11.64 11.98 14.03
C ALA A 26 10.71 12.94 13.24
N PRO A 27 10.39 12.58 11.99
CA PRO A 27 9.43 13.33 11.18
C PRO A 27 8.07 13.32 11.86
N LEU A 28 7.25 14.34 11.60
CA LEU A 28 5.89 14.43 12.13
C LEU A 28 5.09 13.16 11.83
N ALA A 29 4.26 12.75 12.77
CA ALA A 29 3.37 11.60 12.63
C ALA A 29 2.00 11.88 13.26
N LYS A 30 1.00 11.07 12.88
CA LYS A 30 -0.31 11.05 13.51
C LYS A 30 -0.19 10.92 15.02
N GLY A 31 -0.89 11.79 15.75
CA GLY A 31 -0.85 11.87 17.22
C GLY A 31 0.21 12.81 17.80
N ASP A 32 1.16 13.32 17.00
CA ASP A 32 1.99 14.46 17.41
C ASP A 32 1.14 15.71 17.57
N HIS A 33 1.65 16.71 18.29
CA HIS A 33 0.98 18.01 18.40
C HIS A 33 1.81 19.11 17.75
N VAL A 34 1.18 19.92 16.91
CA VAL A 34 1.75 21.16 16.35
C VAL A 34 1.02 22.33 16.98
N ASN A 35 1.76 23.19 17.70
CA ASN A 35 1.21 24.30 18.48
C ASN A 35 0.06 23.87 19.42
N GLY A 36 0.17 22.67 19.99
CA GLY A 36 -0.81 22.10 20.92
C GLY A 36 -2.02 21.44 20.25
N VAL A 37 -2.13 21.45 18.91
CA VAL A 37 -3.20 20.79 18.17
C VAL A 37 -2.68 19.47 17.61
N ARG A 38 -3.45 18.39 17.80
CA ARG A 38 -3.05 17.05 17.39
C ARG A 38 -3.07 16.90 15.87
N VAL A 39 -2.07 16.20 15.36
CA VAL A 39 -1.87 15.85 13.96
C VAL A 39 -2.71 14.63 13.62
N LEU A 40 -3.55 14.75 12.60
CA LEU A 40 -4.30 13.63 12.02
C LEU A 40 -3.48 12.87 10.99
N GLY A 41 -2.67 13.58 10.22
CA GLY A 41 -1.85 13.03 9.15
C GLY A 41 -1.56 14.09 8.09
N PHE A 42 -1.54 13.66 6.83
CA PHE A 42 -1.10 14.47 5.71
C PHE A 42 -2.04 14.36 4.51
N ALA A 43 -2.14 15.45 3.77
CA ALA A 43 -2.69 15.45 2.42
C ALA A 43 -1.61 15.95 1.44
N PHE A 44 -1.94 15.95 0.16
CA PHE A 44 -1.09 16.40 -0.92
C PHE A 44 -1.95 17.17 -1.92
N ASN A 45 -1.56 18.40 -2.22
CA ASN A 45 -2.26 19.23 -3.19
C ASN A 45 -2.03 18.67 -4.60
N TYR A 46 -3.10 18.21 -5.25
CA TYR A 46 -3.03 17.67 -6.60
C TYR A 46 -4.14 18.25 -7.50
N PRO A 47 -3.85 18.67 -8.74
CA PRO A 47 -2.51 18.81 -9.31
C PRO A 47 -1.74 19.98 -8.67
N ALA A 48 -0.47 19.75 -8.30
CA ALA A 48 0.39 20.83 -7.82
C ALA A 48 1.01 21.60 -8.99
N ARG A 49 1.22 22.91 -8.82
CA ARG A 49 2.01 23.71 -9.78
C ARG A 49 3.48 23.30 -9.79
N GLU A 50 4.01 22.99 -8.61
CA GLU A 50 5.35 22.48 -8.38
C GLU A 50 5.23 21.23 -7.50
N LEU A 51 5.83 20.12 -7.93
CA LEU A 51 5.88 18.89 -7.15
C LEU A 51 7.04 18.98 -6.17
N GLY A 52 6.80 18.59 -4.93
CA GLY A 52 7.80 18.60 -3.84
C GLY A 52 7.12 18.83 -2.49
N ARG A 53 7.92 18.97 -1.43
CA ARG A 53 7.42 19.07 -0.05
C ARG A 53 6.44 20.23 0.19
N ASP A 54 6.55 21.30 -0.60
CA ASP A 54 5.67 22.47 -0.48
C ASP A 54 4.21 22.15 -0.90
N ALA A 55 4.00 21.03 -1.59
CA ALA A 55 2.66 20.53 -1.92
C ALA A 55 2.09 19.58 -0.85
N ASP A 56 2.87 19.17 0.16
CA ASP A 56 2.36 18.41 1.30
C ASP A 56 1.57 19.34 2.25
N VAL A 57 0.46 18.80 2.76
CA VAL A 57 -0.49 19.52 3.61
C VAL A 57 -0.58 18.85 4.97
N LEU A 58 -0.43 19.64 6.04
CA LEU A 58 -0.61 19.19 7.42
C LEU A 58 -2.09 19.16 7.80
N LEU A 59 -2.56 17.99 8.23
CA LEU A 59 -3.91 17.80 8.76
C LEU A 59 -3.88 17.75 10.28
N LEU A 60 -4.77 18.51 10.91
CA LEU A 60 -4.92 18.67 12.35
C LEU A 60 -6.35 18.33 12.79
N ASP A 61 -6.52 17.97 14.07
CA ASP A 61 -7.84 17.75 14.67
C ASP A 61 -8.76 18.94 14.33
N GLY A 62 -9.94 18.64 13.78
CA GLY A 62 -10.92 19.61 13.26
C GLY A 62 -10.99 19.70 11.73
N ASP A 63 -10.00 19.17 11.00
CA ASP A 63 -10.02 19.15 9.54
C ASP A 63 -10.88 17.99 8.96
N GLU A 64 -11.42 17.09 9.79
CA GLU A 64 -12.26 15.95 9.34
C GLU A 64 -13.56 16.38 8.64
N ASP A 65 -14.05 17.57 8.98
CA ASP A 65 -15.28 18.13 8.45
C ASP A 65 -15.09 18.83 7.09
N TYR A 66 -13.85 18.96 6.61
CA TYR A 66 -13.56 19.63 5.36
C TYR A 66 -13.78 18.69 4.16
N ASP A 67 -14.33 19.23 3.08
CA ASP A 67 -14.49 18.51 1.82
C ASP A 67 -13.18 18.48 1.00
N GLU A 68 -12.25 19.41 1.28
CA GLU A 68 -10.95 19.51 0.62
C GLU A 68 -9.81 19.78 1.63
N PRO A 69 -8.56 19.38 1.33
CA PRO A 69 -7.42 19.66 2.20
C PRO A 69 -7.24 21.16 2.48
N PRO A 70 -6.94 21.58 3.72
CA PRO A 70 -6.65 22.98 4.02
C PRO A 70 -5.33 23.43 3.37
N ALA A 71 -5.19 24.74 3.12
CA ALA A 71 -3.92 25.33 2.68
C ALA A 71 -2.96 25.50 3.87
N ARG A 72 -2.48 24.39 4.45
CA ARG A 72 -1.57 24.38 5.61
C ARG A 72 -0.30 23.58 5.29
N PRO A 73 0.88 24.20 5.15
CA PRO A 73 2.11 23.47 4.86
C PRO A 73 2.53 22.60 6.06
N VAL A 74 3.31 21.56 5.79
CA VAL A 74 3.97 20.77 6.83
C VAL A 74 5.15 21.58 7.40
N PRO A 75 5.22 21.81 8.74
CA PRO A 75 6.32 22.56 9.35
C PRO A 75 7.69 21.95 9.04
N SER A 76 8.63 22.80 8.65
CA SER A 76 10.04 22.43 8.45
C SER A 76 10.84 22.55 9.76
N ARG A 77 12.06 22.01 9.78
CA ARG A 77 13.01 22.24 10.89
C ARG A 77 13.25 23.74 11.16
N ARG A 78 13.28 24.55 10.11
CA ARG A 78 13.43 26.00 10.23
C ARG A 78 12.22 26.64 10.93
N ASP A 79 11.02 26.09 10.74
CA ASP A 79 9.82 26.58 11.43
C ASP A 79 9.84 26.23 12.92
N GLU A 80 10.35 25.03 13.27
CA GLU A 80 10.63 24.66 14.67
C GLU A 80 11.64 25.63 15.31
N GLU A 81 12.75 25.92 14.62
CA GLU A 81 13.77 26.89 15.07
C GLU A 81 13.20 28.31 15.24
N ASN A 82 12.19 28.68 14.43
CA ASN A 82 11.52 29.97 14.49
C ASN A 82 10.31 30.01 15.46
N GLY A 83 10.12 28.97 16.27
CA GLY A 83 9.15 28.96 17.37
C GLY A 83 7.88 28.13 17.14
N THR A 84 7.76 27.39 16.03
CA THR A 84 6.71 26.38 15.89
C THR A 84 6.94 25.26 16.90
N ARG A 85 6.00 25.06 17.82
CA ARG A 85 6.14 24.02 18.83
C ARG A 85 5.67 22.69 18.28
N ILE A 86 6.55 21.68 18.29
CA ILE A 86 6.21 20.30 17.93
C ILE A 86 6.45 19.39 19.12
N ASP A 87 5.38 18.82 19.66
CA ASP A 87 5.46 17.78 20.70
C ASP A 87 5.23 16.41 20.05
N ARG A 88 6.28 15.56 20.02
CA ARG A 88 6.28 14.26 19.32
C ARG A 88 5.69 13.14 20.18
N TYR A 89 4.38 13.16 20.40
CA TYR A 89 3.65 12.15 21.19
C TYR A 89 3.16 10.94 20.37
N GLY A 90 3.06 11.07 19.05
CA GLY A 90 2.57 10.02 18.17
C GLY A 90 3.43 8.77 18.24
N CYS A 91 2.81 7.60 18.20
CA CYS A 91 3.53 6.34 18.11
C CYS A 91 3.99 6.09 16.66
N HIS A 92 4.99 5.23 16.47
CA HIS A 92 5.33 4.80 15.13
C HIS A 92 4.19 3.95 14.53
N PRO A 93 3.87 4.05 13.23
CA PRO A 93 2.80 3.27 12.59
C PRO A 93 2.85 1.76 12.83
N ALA A 94 4.04 1.18 12.95
CA ALA A 94 4.21 -0.25 13.25
C ALA A 94 3.94 -0.64 14.72
N GLN A 95 3.98 0.32 15.66
CA GLN A 95 3.71 0.07 17.09
C GLN A 95 2.21 -0.10 17.38
N SER A 96 1.33 0.20 16.42
CA SER A 96 -0.10 -0.13 16.48
C SER A 96 -0.37 -1.64 16.43
N LEU A 97 0.60 -2.43 15.98
CA LEU A 97 0.46 -3.87 15.85
C LEU A 97 0.61 -4.57 17.20
N ARG A 98 -0.23 -5.59 17.42
CA ARG A 98 -0.10 -6.45 18.60
C ARG A 98 1.24 -7.20 18.58
N PRO A 99 1.85 -7.43 19.75
CA PRO A 99 3.02 -8.31 19.86
C PRO A 99 2.76 -9.67 19.18
N GLY A 100 3.66 -10.09 18.30
CA GLY A 100 3.56 -11.34 17.52
C GLY A 100 3.10 -11.16 16.07
N LEU A 101 2.65 -9.95 15.69
CA LEU A 101 2.38 -9.60 14.28
C LEU A 101 3.60 -9.00 13.57
N LEU A 102 4.67 -8.77 14.32
CA LEU A 102 6.01 -8.49 13.83
C LEU A 102 6.85 -9.76 13.96
N ILE A 103 7.47 -10.18 12.85
CA ILE A 103 8.20 -11.45 12.74
C ILE A 103 9.56 -11.13 12.11
N ARG A 104 10.66 -11.62 12.69
CA ARG A 104 11.98 -11.52 12.05
C ARG A 104 11.95 -12.27 10.72
N ALA A 105 12.48 -11.67 9.65
CA ALA A 105 12.52 -12.32 8.35
C ALA A 105 13.26 -13.67 8.39
N GLN A 106 14.37 -13.74 9.13
CA GLN A 106 15.12 -14.98 9.37
C GLN A 106 14.29 -16.12 9.95
N ASP A 107 13.27 -15.82 10.77
CA ASP A 107 12.47 -16.85 11.44
C ASP A 107 11.30 -17.32 10.56
N LEU A 108 10.86 -16.49 9.62
CA LEU A 108 9.76 -16.78 8.70
C LEU A 108 10.23 -17.35 7.36
N ALA A 109 11.22 -16.69 6.75
CA ALA A 109 11.74 -16.97 5.42
C ALA A 109 13.20 -16.48 5.34
N PRO A 110 14.20 -17.31 5.74
CA PRO A 110 15.61 -16.92 5.80
C PRO A 110 16.19 -16.35 4.50
N HIS A 111 15.63 -16.74 3.35
CA HIS A 111 16.06 -16.23 2.04
C HIS A 111 15.55 -14.82 1.73
N LEU A 112 14.52 -14.33 2.43
CA LEU A 112 13.80 -13.10 2.10
C LEU A 112 14.71 -11.87 1.99
N PRO A 113 15.63 -11.56 2.93
CA PRO A 113 16.50 -10.39 2.80
C PRO A 113 17.33 -10.43 1.50
N SER A 114 18.01 -11.55 1.25
CA SER A 114 18.81 -11.73 0.05
C SER A 114 17.98 -11.70 -1.25
N ALA A 115 16.74 -12.20 -1.22
CA ALA A 115 15.83 -12.16 -2.35
C ALA A 115 15.36 -10.73 -2.64
N VAL A 116 15.06 -9.93 -1.61
CA VAL A 116 14.68 -8.51 -1.75
C VAL A 116 15.84 -7.68 -2.27
N ASP A 117 17.05 -7.84 -1.73
CA ASP A 117 18.24 -7.18 -2.26
C ASP A 117 18.46 -7.54 -3.73
N SER A 118 18.36 -8.82 -4.07
CA SER A 118 18.47 -9.27 -5.46
C SER A 118 17.40 -8.66 -6.37
N ALA A 119 16.17 -8.46 -5.88
CA ALA A 119 15.09 -7.82 -6.63
C ALA A 119 15.37 -6.32 -6.85
N ILE A 120 15.83 -5.62 -5.80
CA ILE A 120 16.24 -4.20 -5.87
C ILE A 120 17.34 -4.01 -6.91
N PHE A 121 18.43 -4.79 -6.83
CA PHE A 121 19.60 -4.62 -7.69
C PHE A 121 19.45 -5.22 -9.10
N ARG A 122 18.37 -5.93 -9.41
CA ARG A 122 18.12 -6.46 -10.76
C ARG A 122 17.71 -5.36 -11.74
N SER A 123 17.06 -4.30 -11.26
CA SER A 123 16.66 -3.17 -12.11
C SER A 123 17.86 -2.25 -12.38
N ALA A 124 17.90 -1.63 -13.57
CA ALA A 124 18.93 -0.62 -13.88
C ALA A 124 18.91 0.57 -12.90
N GLY A 125 17.79 0.80 -12.22
CA GLY A 125 17.62 1.81 -11.18
C GLY A 125 17.82 1.30 -9.74
N GLY A 126 18.36 0.10 -9.53
CA GLY A 126 18.47 -0.50 -8.19
C GLY A 126 19.26 0.33 -7.18
N GLY A 127 20.33 1.01 -7.62
CA GLY A 127 21.09 1.94 -6.77
C GLY A 127 20.29 3.17 -6.32
N VAL A 128 19.32 3.61 -7.13
CA VAL A 128 18.37 4.68 -6.76
C VAL A 128 17.44 4.19 -5.67
N VAL A 129 16.84 3.01 -5.85
CA VAL A 129 15.91 2.42 -4.88
C VAL A 129 16.59 2.19 -3.53
N ARG A 130 17.80 1.58 -3.52
CA ARG A 130 18.55 1.35 -2.29
C ARG A 130 18.86 2.66 -1.55
N ARG A 131 19.36 3.67 -2.28
CA ARG A 131 19.68 4.98 -1.70
C ARG A 131 18.46 5.68 -1.12
N LEU A 132 17.30 5.53 -1.77
CA LEU A 132 16.05 6.11 -1.31
C LEU A 132 15.57 5.47 0.00
N ILE A 133 15.65 4.14 0.11
CA ILE A 133 15.33 3.41 1.35
C ILE A 133 16.27 3.85 2.49
N GLU A 134 17.57 3.96 2.23
CA GLU A 134 18.56 4.40 3.22
C GLU A 134 18.36 5.86 3.64
N ALA A 135 18.03 6.74 2.69
CA ALA A 135 17.75 8.16 2.98
C ALA A 135 16.47 8.31 3.83
N ALA A 136 15.43 7.53 3.53
CA ALA A 136 14.21 7.51 4.32
C ALA A 136 14.47 7.09 5.77
N ASP A 137 15.20 5.99 5.99
CA ASP A 137 15.54 5.49 7.33
C ASP A 137 16.46 6.47 8.09
N ALA A 138 17.43 7.08 7.40
CA ALA A 138 18.29 8.10 7.99
C ALA A 138 17.48 9.30 8.51
N GLN A 139 16.40 9.67 7.80
CA GLN A 139 15.47 10.73 8.20
C GLN A 139 14.39 10.27 9.18
N GLY A 140 14.42 9.00 9.63
CA GLY A 140 13.47 8.48 10.61
C GLY A 140 12.12 8.04 10.02
N HIS A 141 12.02 7.95 8.69
CA HIS A 141 10.88 7.34 8.02
C HIS A 141 11.05 5.82 7.89
N SER A 142 9.93 5.12 7.70
CA SER A 142 9.93 3.69 7.37
C SER A 142 9.37 3.48 5.97
N MET A 143 9.99 2.54 5.25
CA MET A 143 9.51 2.03 3.97
C MET A 143 9.34 0.51 4.07
N TRP A 144 8.19 0.01 3.65
CA TRP A 144 7.90 -1.41 3.60
C TRP A 144 7.64 -1.84 2.17
N LEU A 145 8.29 -2.91 1.73
CA LEU A 145 7.91 -3.64 0.52
C LEU A 145 6.56 -4.32 0.77
N ILE A 146 5.67 -4.27 -0.20
CA ILE A 146 4.27 -4.71 -0.06
C ILE A 146 3.74 -5.44 -1.29
N GLY A 147 2.49 -5.92 -1.20
CA GLY A 147 1.71 -6.36 -2.34
C GLY A 147 2.23 -7.66 -2.95
N GLY A 148 2.21 -7.71 -4.29
CA GLY A 148 2.63 -8.89 -5.03
C GLY A 148 4.08 -9.28 -4.77
N ALA A 149 4.95 -8.29 -4.60
CA ALA A 149 6.37 -8.49 -4.39
C ALA A 149 6.68 -9.21 -3.09
N THR A 150 6.19 -8.70 -1.97
CA THR A 150 6.41 -9.33 -0.67
C THR A 150 5.87 -10.76 -0.66
N ARG A 151 4.66 -10.97 -1.21
CA ARG A 151 4.04 -12.30 -1.30
C ARG A 151 4.90 -13.30 -2.10
N ASP A 152 5.34 -12.91 -3.29
CA ASP A 152 6.04 -13.79 -4.20
C ASP A 152 7.48 -14.05 -3.70
N LEU A 153 8.17 -13.04 -3.17
CA LEU A 153 9.50 -13.18 -2.57
C LEU A 153 9.48 -14.03 -1.28
N LEU A 154 8.45 -13.92 -0.43
CA LEU A 154 8.26 -14.83 0.71
C LEU A 154 8.16 -16.30 0.28
N LYS A 155 7.56 -16.56 -0.88
CA LYS A 155 7.48 -17.90 -1.49
C LYS A 155 8.74 -18.31 -2.26
N GLY A 156 9.76 -17.45 -2.32
CA GLY A 156 10.99 -17.68 -3.08
C GLY A 156 10.82 -17.54 -4.59
N ALA A 157 9.72 -16.93 -5.06
CA ALA A 157 9.53 -16.60 -6.45
C ALA A 157 10.23 -15.27 -6.78
N PRO A 158 10.80 -15.11 -7.99
CA PRO A 158 11.39 -13.86 -8.42
C PRO A 158 10.31 -12.79 -8.61
N GLU A 159 10.62 -11.55 -8.26
CA GLU A 159 9.80 -10.38 -8.53
C GLU A 159 10.67 -9.21 -9.00
N ASN A 160 10.13 -8.42 -9.92
CA ASN A 160 10.77 -7.19 -10.41
C ASN A 160 9.90 -5.94 -10.20
N ASP A 161 8.59 -6.09 -9.94
CA ASP A 161 7.70 -4.95 -9.69
C ASP A 161 7.69 -4.60 -8.20
N LEU A 162 8.50 -3.61 -7.81
CA LEU A 162 8.68 -3.22 -6.42
C LEU A 162 7.68 -2.13 -6.02
N ASP A 163 6.66 -2.54 -5.27
CA ASP A 163 5.70 -1.65 -4.64
C ASP A 163 6.08 -1.46 -3.16
N PHE A 164 6.18 -0.19 -2.75
CA PHE A 164 6.46 0.21 -1.37
C PHE A 164 5.30 1.01 -0.78
N CYS A 165 5.16 0.95 0.54
CA CYS A 165 4.46 1.98 1.30
C CYS A 165 5.32 2.50 2.44
N GLY A 166 4.93 3.60 3.06
CA GLY A 166 5.73 4.17 4.13
C GLY A 166 5.14 5.39 4.79
N THR A 167 5.94 5.97 5.66
CA THR A 167 5.56 7.13 6.47
C THR A 167 5.91 8.47 5.84
N ILE A 168 6.60 8.47 4.68
CA ILE A 168 7.01 9.67 3.96
C ILE A 168 5.78 10.28 3.26
N PRO A 169 5.48 11.57 3.47
CA PRO A 169 4.55 12.34 2.65
C PRO A 169 4.95 12.34 1.15
N VAL A 170 4.01 12.68 0.26
CA VAL A 170 4.22 12.51 -1.19
C VAL A 170 5.22 13.52 -1.74
N GLY A 171 5.12 14.78 -1.30
CA GLY A 171 6.03 15.84 -1.70
C GLY A 171 7.44 15.60 -1.18
N GLU A 172 7.58 15.22 0.08
CA GLU A 172 8.87 14.82 0.65
C GLU A 172 9.47 13.61 -0.07
N MET A 173 8.67 12.58 -0.39
CA MET A 173 9.12 11.44 -1.19
C MET A 173 9.63 11.87 -2.57
N HIS A 174 8.95 12.84 -3.20
CA HIS A 174 9.38 13.39 -4.48
C HIS A 174 10.76 14.05 -4.37
N ASP A 175 10.99 14.86 -3.35
CA ASP A 175 12.27 15.56 -3.15
C ASP A 175 13.40 14.55 -2.82
N LEU A 176 13.15 13.58 -1.93
CA LEU A 176 14.09 12.51 -1.62
C LEU A 176 14.48 11.68 -2.84
N ALA A 177 13.51 11.35 -3.68
CA ALA A 177 13.78 10.62 -4.91
C ALA A 177 14.55 11.47 -5.92
N GLY A 178 14.28 12.76 -6.02
CA GLY A 178 15.04 13.69 -6.85
C GLY A 178 16.50 13.76 -6.45
N GLU A 179 16.77 13.86 -5.14
CA GLU A 179 18.13 13.77 -4.61
C GLU A 179 18.78 12.40 -4.89
N ALA A 180 18.04 11.31 -4.74
CA ALA A 180 18.55 9.96 -4.98
C ALA A 180 18.90 9.75 -6.47
N LEU A 181 18.12 10.29 -7.39
CA LEU A 181 18.41 10.27 -8.82
C LEU A 181 19.67 11.08 -9.14
N ALA A 182 19.76 12.31 -8.63
CA ALA A 182 20.91 13.18 -8.85
C ALA A 182 22.22 12.56 -8.34
N ARG A 183 22.20 11.92 -7.16
CA ARG A 183 23.38 11.26 -6.58
C ARG A 183 23.79 9.95 -7.27
N ASN A 184 22.93 9.39 -8.12
CA ASN A 184 23.22 8.16 -8.87
C ASN A 184 23.40 8.44 -10.38
N ASP A 185 23.53 9.71 -10.78
CA ASP A 185 23.63 10.12 -12.19
C ASP A 185 22.49 9.54 -13.07
N ALA A 186 21.31 9.33 -12.47
CA ALA A 186 20.16 8.67 -13.08
C ALA A 186 19.17 9.68 -13.68
N GLY A 187 19.70 10.61 -14.49
CA GLY A 187 18.92 11.71 -15.10
C GLY A 187 17.92 11.27 -16.16
N ASP A 188 18.00 10.01 -16.60
CA ASP A 188 17.10 9.35 -17.54
C ASP A 188 15.83 8.78 -16.88
N TYR A 189 15.60 9.07 -15.59
CA TYR A 189 14.39 8.69 -14.87
C TYR A 189 13.53 9.92 -14.53
N ARG A 190 12.22 9.71 -14.60
CA ARG A 190 11.21 10.72 -14.29
C ARG A 190 10.40 10.34 -13.06
N LEU A 191 10.22 11.32 -12.19
CA LEU A 191 9.31 11.26 -11.05
C LEU A 191 7.89 11.56 -11.49
N ARG A 192 6.92 10.78 -10.99
CA ARG A 192 5.50 11.01 -11.27
C ARG A 192 4.67 10.81 -10.01
N VAL A 193 3.68 11.69 -9.83
CA VAL A 193 2.61 11.53 -8.84
C VAL A 193 1.29 11.38 -9.59
N SER A 194 0.56 10.31 -9.33
CA SER A 194 -0.76 10.07 -9.94
C SER A 194 -1.87 10.87 -9.23
N PRO A 195 -3.07 11.01 -9.82
CA PRO A 195 -4.23 11.59 -9.13
C PRO A 195 -4.60 10.89 -7.82
N ARG A 196 -4.27 9.59 -7.71
CA ARG A 196 -4.45 8.80 -6.49
C ARG A 196 -3.28 8.94 -5.50
N ARG A 197 -2.41 9.94 -5.71
CA ARG A 197 -1.26 10.29 -4.86
C ARG A 197 -0.24 9.15 -4.72
N VAL A 198 -0.19 8.33 -5.76
CA VAL A 198 0.80 7.26 -5.88
C VAL A 198 2.02 7.83 -6.57
N PHE A 199 3.17 7.71 -5.91
CA PHE A 199 4.46 8.14 -6.41
C PHE A 199 5.11 7.01 -7.21
N SER A 200 5.78 7.33 -8.31
CA SER A 200 6.55 6.34 -9.07
C SER A 200 7.78 6.93 -9.74
N ILE A 201 8.80 6.08 -9.89
CA ILE A 201 10.03 6.38 -10.65
C ILE A 201 10.03 5.49 -11.89
N LYS A 202 10.06 6.11 -13.07
CA LYS A 202 10.06 5.40 -14.35
C LYS A 202 11.12 5.98 -15.27
N PRO A 203 11.77 5.17 -16.12
CA PRO A 203 12.66 5.73 -17.15
C PRO A 203 11.89 6.67 -18.08
N GLU A 204 12.59 7.66 -18.64
CA GLU A 204 12.04 8.63 -19.59
C GLU A 204 11.65 7.97 -20.92
N VAL A 205 12.46 7.01 -21.37
CA VAL A 205 12.31 6.34 -22.67
C VAL A 205 12.30 4.83 -22.49
N GLY A 206 11.12 4.23 -22.68
CA GLY A 206 10.95 2.78 -22.58
C GLY A 206 11.32 2.21 -21.20
N GLY A 207 11.23 0.90 -21.04
CA GLY A 207 11.61 0.24 -19.79
C GLY A 207 10.53 0.20 -18.73
N GLU A 208 10.83 -0.57 -17.69
CA GLU A 208 9.91 -0.84 -16.58
C GLU A 208 10.09 0.19 -15.46
N ARG A 209 8.99 0.44 -14.75
CA ARG A 209 9.01 1.22 -13.50
C ARG A 209 9.96 0.53 -12.51
N ILE A 210 10.84 1.29 -11.86
CA ILE A 210 11.78 0.72 -10.88
C ILE A 210 11.22 0.73 -9.45
N LEU A 211 10.26 1.62 -9.18
CA LEU A 211 9.61 1.75 -7.88
C LEU A 211 8.24 2.42 -8.00
N GLU A 212 7.29 1.90 -7.24
CA GLU A 212 6.08 2.62 -6.83
C GLU A 212 6.06 2.78 -5.32
N TYR A 213 5.54 3.91 -4.86
CA TYR A 213 5.39 4.22 -3.45
C TYR A 213 4.03 4.83 -3.18
N LYS A 214 3.37 4.33 -2.14
CA LYS A 214 2.13 4.91 -1.61
C LYS A 214 2.30 5.18 -0.11
N PRO A 215 2.12 6.42 0.37
CA PRO A 215 2.07 6.67 1.81
C PRO A 215 0.99 5.82 2.49
N LEU A 216 1.20 5.44 3.75
CA LEU A 216 0.20 4.69 4.53
C LEU A 216 -1.15 5.40 4.53
N ALA A 217 -2.20 4.69 4.15
CA ALA A 217 -3.54 5.26 4.02
C ALA A 217 -4.04 5.80 5.36
N LEU A 218 -4.65 6.99 5.33
CA LEU A 218 -5.44 7.52 6.43
C LEU A 218 -6.91 7.53 5.99
N THR A 219 -7.77 6.88 6.77
CA THR A 219 -9.20 6.77 6.48
C THR A 219 -10.02 7.74 7.34
N GLY A 220 -11.30 7.92 7.00
CA GLY A 220 -12.22 8.78 7.75
C GLY A 220 -12.27 10.24 7.28
N LEU A 221 -11.51 10.60 6.25
CA LEU A 221 -11.52 11.93 5.63
C LEU A 221 -12.26 11.90 4.29
N ARG A 222 -12.86 13.02 3.91
CA ARG A 222 -13.62 13.17 2.65
C ARG A 222 -12.76 13.35 1.41
N PHE A 223 -11.46 13.48 1.61
CA PHE A 223 -10.43 13.57 0.57
C PHE A 223 -9.32 12.55 0.84
N PRO A 224 -8.53 12.16 -0.17
CA PRO A 224 -7.42 11.24 0.03
C PRO A 224 -6.42 11.80 1.04
N ALA A 225 -5.98 10.97 1.98
CA ALA A 225 -5.03 11.37 3.01
C ALA A 225 -4.10 10.20 3.38
N SER A 226 -3.03 10.54 4.06
CA SER A 226 -1.99 9.62 4.50
C SER A 226 -1.51 9.90 5.92
N GLY A 227 -0.65 9.03 6.44
CA GLY A 227 -0.12 9.12 7.80
C GLY A 227 -0.88 8.24 8.80
N GLY A 228 -1.73 7.32 8.31
CA GLY A 228 -2.32 6.27 9.13
C GLY A 228 -1.30 5.23 9.57
N ASP A 229 -1.80 4.18 10.22
CA ASP A 229 -0.98 3.07 10.71
C ASP A 229 -1.03 1.82 9.79
N LEU A 230 -0.29 0.76 10.15
CA LEU A 230 -0.27 -0.46 9.34
C LEU A 230 -1.62 -1.21 9.33
N ASN A 231 -2.43 -1.09 10.39
CA ASN A 231 -3.77 -1.70 10.43
C ASN A 231 -4.73 -0.94 9.50
N GLU A 232 -4.72 0.39 9.56
CA GLU A 232 -5.51 1.26 8.69
C GLU A 232 -5.16 1.03 7.22
N ASP A 233 -3.87 0.97 6.87
CA ASP A 233 -3.45 0.70 5.49
C ASP A 233 -3.87 -0.70 5.02
N ALA A 234 -3.69 -1.73 5.86
CA ALA A 234 -4.08 -3.10 5.52
C ALA A 234 -5.59 -3.27 5.33
N ALA A 235 -6.41 -2.52 6.08
CA ALA A 235 -7.87 -2.55 5.94
C ALA A 235 -8.35 -1.99 4.58
N CYS A 236 -7.55 -1.15 3.92
CA CYS A 236 -7.83 -0.63 2.59
C CYS A 236 -7.33 -1.53 1.45
N ARG A 237 -6.66 -2.65 1.75
CA ARG A 237 -6.08 -3.53 0.74
C ARG A 237 -7.03 -4.61 0.26
N ASP A 238 -6.69 -5.18 -0.89
CA ASP A 238 -7.52 -6.14 -1.59
C ASP A 238 -7.55 -7.51 -0.93
N LEU A 239 -6.39 -8.09 -0.62
CA LEU A 239 -6.26 -9.44 -0.09
C LEU A 239 -5.27 -9.49 1.08
N THR A 240 -5.51 -10.40 2.03
CA THR A 240 -4.63 -10.61 3.19
C THR A 240 -3.22 -10.99 2.76
N VAL A 241 -3.09 -11.82 1.71
CA VAL A 241 -1.78 -12.24 1.15
C VAL A 241 -1.02 -11.11 0.45
N ASN A 242 -1.69 -10.01 0.09
CA ASN A 242 -1.07 -8.78 -0.43
C ASN A 242 -0.92 -7.70 0.66
N SER A 243 -1.32 -8.02 1.89
CA SER A 243 -1.28 -7.14 3.07
C SER A 243 -0.20 -7.57 4.04
N ILE A 244 0.89 -8.15 3.51
CA ILE A 244 2.10 -8.48 4.25
C ILE A 244 3.15 -7.43 3.87
N TYR A 245 3.83 -6.91 4.89
CA TYR A 245 4.75 -5.78 4.78
C TYR A 245 6.14 -6.27 5.17
N TYR A 246 7.17 -5.89 4.43
CA TYR A 246 8.55 -6.23 4.74
C TYR A 246 9.39 -4.96 4.87
N ASP A 247 9.98 -4.71 6.04
CA ASP A 247 10.93 -3.62 6.28
C ASP A 247 12.34 -4.10 5.89
N PRO A 248 12.94 -3.60 4.79
CA PRO A 248 14.26 -4.01 4.33
C PRO A 248 15.41 -3.44 5.16
N MET A 249 15.16 -2.45 6.04
CA MET A 249 16.18 -1.89 6.93
C MET A 249 16.25 -2.63 8.26
N LYS A 250 15.11 -3.12 8.74
CA LYS A 250 14.99 -3.85 10.02
C LYS A 250 14.93 -5.37 9.85
N GLU A 251 14.75 -5.85 8.61
CA GLU A 251 14.51 -7.26 8.26
C GLU A 251 13.34 -7.86 9.06
N VAL A 252 12.25 -7.10 9.14
CA VAL A 252 11.02 -7.49 9.86
C VAL A 252 9.88 -7.60 8.87
N VAL A 253 9.15 -8.71 8.97
CA VAL A 253 7.86 -8.91 8.32
C VAL A 253 6.76 -8.50 9.29
N ALA A 254 5.87 -7.62 8.84
CA ALA A 254 4.66 -7.24 9.56
C ALA A 254 3.42 -7.81 8.84
N ASP A 255 2.53 -8.44 9.60
CA ASP A 255 1.24 -8.94 9.13
C ASP A 255 0.11 -8.29 9.95
N PRO A 256 -0.33 -7.07 9.58
CA PRO A 256 -1.40 -6.36 10.29
C PRO A 256 -2.73 -7.12 10.31
N THR A 257 -2.98 -7.94 9.29
CA THR A 257 -4.19 -8.76 9.21
C THR A 257 -4.17 -9.92 10.21
N GLY A 258 -2.98 -10.29 10.70
CA GLY A 258 -2.74 -11.47 11.54
C GLY A 258 -3.02 -12.81 10.87
N LYS A 259 -3.30 -12.80 9.56
CA LYS A 259 -3.70 -13.98 8.77
C LYS A 259 -3.01 -14.03 7.42
N GLY A 260 -2.40 -12.95 6.94
CA GLY A 260 -1.75 -12.87 5.63
C GLY A 260 -0.70 -13.95 5.46
N VAL A 261 0.18 -14.12 6.44
CA VAL A 261 1.24 -15.14 6.43
C VAL A 261 0.63 -16.55 6.45
N GLU A 262 -0.34 -16.81 7.34
CA GLU A 262 -1.04 -18.11 7.42
C GLU A 262 -1.71 -18.47 6.08
N HIS A 263 -2.46 -17.52 5.50
CA HIS A 263 -3.18 -17.68 4.24
C HIS A 263 -2.24 -17.86 3.04
N LEU A 264 -1.07 -17.22 3.08
CA LEU A 264 -0.04 -17.37 2.04
C LEU A 264 0.56 -18.78 2.08
N PHE A 265 0.88 -19.31 3.26
CA PHE A 265 1.54 -20.61 3.42
C PHE A 265 0.59 -21.82 3.49
N SER A 266 -0.73 -21.60 3.55
CA SER A 266 -1.70 -22.69 3.51
C SER A 266 -1.68 -23.46 2.18
N VAL A 267 -2.10 -24.73 2.23
CA VAL A 267 -2.29 -25.58 1.05
C VAL A 267 -3.72 -26.13 1.09
N PRO A 268 -4.62 -25.65 0.22
CA PRO A 268 -4.40 -24.62 -0.80
C PRO A 268 -4.18 -23.20 -0.22
N LEU A 269 -3.59 -22.31 -1.02
CA LEU A 269 -3.46 -20.88 -0.68
C LEU A 269 -4.85 -20.28 -0.50
N LYS A 270 -5.04 -19.43 0.51
CA LYS A 270 -6.34 -18.80 0.80
C LYS A 270 -6.41 -17.39 0.23
N LEU A 271 -7.45 -17.10 -0.53
CA LEU A 271 -7.80 -15.75 -0.99
C LEU A 271 -8.89 -15.19 -0.07
N VAL A 272 -8.51 -14.22 0.74
CA VAL A 272 -9.37 -13.55 1.72
C VAL A 272 -9.13 -12.06 1.63
N THR A 273 -10.19 -11.26 1.69
CA THR A 273 -10.08 -9.79 1.74
C THR A 273 -10.14 -9.31 3.19
N PRO A 274 -9.26 -8.39 3.61
CA PRO A 274 -9.37 -7.71 4.91
C PRO A 274 -10.34 -6.51 4.85
N TYR A 275 -10.83 -6.16 3.65
CA TYR A 275 -11.64 -4.97 3.44
C TYR A 275 -13.04 -5.11 4.06
N CYS A 276 -13.36 -4.16 4.94
CA CYS A 276 -14.65 -4.09 5.65
C CYS A 276 -15.44 -2.81 5.34
N GLY A 277 -15.00 -2.01 4.36
CA GLY A 277 -15.66 -0.76 3.97
C GLY A 277 -16.88 -0.95 3.04
N ASP A 278 -17.58 0.15 2.78
CA ASP A 278 -18.81 0.20 1.99
C ASP A 278 -18.69 0.97 0.67
N ASP A 279 -17.48 1.41 0.29
CA ASP A 279 -17.22 2.11 -0.96
C ASP A 279 -17.44 1.17 -2.16
N PRO A 280 -18.43 1.45 -3.04
CA PRO A 280 -18.81 0.56 -4.12
C PRO A 280 -17.71 0.43 -5.20
N MET A 281 -16.89 1.46 -5.40
CA MET A 281 -15.79 1.41 -6.36
C MET A 281 -14.67 0.49 -5.86
N GLU A 282 -14.31 0.55 -4.58
CA GLU A 282 -13.32 -0.35 -3.99
C GLU A 282 -13.85 -1.79 -3.90
N GLN A 283 -15.11 -1.99 -3.52
CA GLN A 283 -15.76 -3.31 -3.57
C GLN A 283 -15.69 -3.92 -4.98
N ALA A 284 -16.05 -3.15 -6.01
CA ALA A 284 -15.94 -3.60 -7.40
C ALA A 284 -14.50 -3.96 -7.79
N GLN A 285 -13.53 -3.11 -7.46
CA GLN A 285 -12.11 -3.41 -7.73
C GLN A 285 -11.62 -4.67 -7.00
N ILE A 286 -12.05 -4.91 -5.76
CA ILE A 286 -11.69 -6.13 -5.00
C ILE A 286 -12.29 -7.38 -5.66
N VAL A 287 -13.53 -7.33 -6.14
CA VAL A 287 -14.13 -8.44 -6.91
C VAL A 287 -13.28 -8.75 -8.15
N LEU A 288 -12.88 -7.73 -8.93
CA LEU A 288 -12.06 -7.90 -10.13
C LEU A 288 -10.66 -8.45 -9.81
N ARG A 289 -10.03 -7.97 -8.72
CA ARG A 289 -8.74 -8.49 -8.24
C ARG A 289 -8.87 -9.92 -7.72
N GLY A 290 -9.96 -10.25 -7.03
CA GLY A 290 -10.30 -11.62 -6.62
C GLY A 290 -10.39 -12.57 -7.81
N LEU A 291 -11.07 -12.18 -8.89
CA LEU A 291 -11.11 -12.94 -10.14
C LEU A 291 -9.73 -13.11 -10.77
N LYS A 292 -8.91 -12.04 -10.85
CA LYS A 292 -7.52 -12.11 -11.35
C LYS A 292 -6.72 -13.18 -10.59
N PHE A 293 -6.78 -13.18 -9.27
CA PHE A 293 -6.00 -14.12 -8.47
C PHE A 293 -6.57 -15.54 -8.49
N TRP A 294 -7.89 -15.70 -8.58
CA TRP A 294 -8.49 -17.02 -8.74
C TRP A 294 -8.17 -17.63 -10.12
N LEU A 295 -8.09 -16.81 -11.17
CA LEU A 295 -7.59 -17.24 -12.48
C LEU A 295 -6.12 -17.63 -12.44
N ARG A 296 -5.29 -16.92 -11.66
CA ARG A 296 -3.86 -17.23 -11.47
C ARG A 296 -3.65 -18.51 -10.65
N TRP A 297 -4.50 -18.76 -9.65
CA TRP A 297 -4.42 -19.91 -8.76
C TRP A 297 -5.78 -20.65 -8.69
N PRO A 298 -6.06 -21.52 -9.68
CA PRO A 298 -7.36 -22.20 -9.78
C PRO A 298 -7.71 -23.05 -8.55
N ASP A 299 -6.70 -23.57 -7.86
CA ASP A 299 -6.83 -24.43 -6.69
C ASP A 299 -6.91 -23.66 -5.36
N ALA A 300 -6.84 -22.33 -5.38
CA ALA A 300 -6.90 -21.52 -4.17
C ALA A 300 -8.25 -21.71 -3.44
N ASP A 301 -8.20 -21.71 -2.10
CA ASP A 301 -9.40 -21.62 -1.27
C ASP A 301 -9.94 -20.18 -1.34
N VAL A 302 -11.09 -20.04 -1.99
CA VAL A 302 -11.81 -18.78 -2.17
C VAL A 302 -13.09 -18.71 -1.33
N SER A 303 -13.26 -19.60 -0.36
CA SER A 303 -14.53 -19.74 0.38
C SER A 303 -14.90 -18.43 1.09
N GLN A 304 -13.94 -17.80 1.76
CA GLN A 304 -14.16 -16.51 2.45
C GLN A 304 -14.31 -15.34 1.48
N LEU A 305 -13.54 -15.29 0.38
CA LEU A 305 -13.74 -14.29 -0.66
C LEU A 305 -15.13 -14.39 -1.30
N THR A 306 -15.62 -15.62 -1.49
CA THR A 306 -16.97 -15.89 -2.02
C THR A 306 -18.04 -15.43 -1.03
N GLU A 307 -17.88 -15.74 0.26
CA GLU A 307 -18.81 -15.28 1.30
C GLU A 307 -18.88 -13.76 1.36
N TRP A 308 -17.73 -13.10 1.34
CA TRP A 308 -17.66 -11.64 1.26
C TRP A 308 -18.35 -11.11 0.01
N ALA A 309 -18.06 -11.66 -1.18
CA ALA A 309 -18.67 -11.21 -2.43
C ALA A 309 -20.19 -11.40 -2.47
N ARG A 310 -20.73 -12.42 -1.79
CA ARG A 310 -22.19 -12.65 -1.63
C ARG A 310 -22.85 -11.73 -0.62
N SER A 311 -22.08 -11.17 0.32
CA SER A 311 -22.58 -10.16 1.25
C SER A 311 -22.74 -8.77 0.61
N LEU A 312 -22.10 -8.55 -0.54
CA LEU A 312 -22.23 -7.31 -1.30
C LEU A 312 -23.64 -7.14 -1.85
N PRO A 313 -24.14 -5.90 -1.96
CA PRO A 313 -25.48 -5.67 -2.47
C PRO A 313 -25.54 -6.00 -3.97
N ASP A 314 -26.63 -6.64 -4.40
CA ASP A 314 -26.81 -7.06 -5.78
C ASP A 314 -26.74 -5.88 -6.76
N ASP A 315 -27.16 -4.68 -6.34
CA ASP A 315 -27.10 -3.41 -7.08
C ASP A 315 -25.74 -2.70 -7.02
N LEU A 316 -24.66 -3.42 -6.68
CA LEU A 316 -23.29 -2.89 -6.65
C LEU A 316 -22.94 -2.06 -7.90
N PRO A 317 -23.21 -2.49 -9.15
CA PRO A 317 -22.92 -1.69 -10.34
C PRO A 317 -23.61 -0.32 -10.34
N GLU A 318 -24.88 -0.26 -9.96
CA GLU A 318 -25.65 0.99 -9.88
C GLU A 318 -25.16 1.93 -8.78
N ARG A 319 -24.49 1.39 -7.76
CA ARG A 319 -23.91 2.18 -6.66
C ARG A 319 -22.57 2.81 -7.04
N ILE A 320 -21.91 2.36 -8.11
CA ILE A 320 -20.65 2.95 -8.59
C ILE A 320 -20.97 4.34 -9.18
N PRO A 321 -20.34 5.43 -8.69
CA PRO A 321 -20.55 6.75 -9.26
C PRO A 321 -20.20 6.79 -10.75
N ASP A 322 -20.99 7.50 -11.56
CA ASP A 322 -20.80 7.57 -13.02
C ASP A 322 -19.34 7.92 -13.41
N GLY A 323 -18.73 8.88 -12.70
CA GLY A 323 -17.34 9.29 -12.93
C GLY A 323 -16.27 8.27 -12.51
N ALA A 324 -16.63 7.21 -11.80
CA ALA A 324 -15.71 6.20 -11.30
C ALA A 324 -15.57 4.98 -12.24
N TRP A 325 -16.48 4.80 -13.20
CA TRP A 325 -16.49 3.63 -14.10
C TRP A 325 -15.21 3.47 -14.91
N PHE A 326 -14.60 4.56 -15.38
CA PHE A 326 -13.30 4.52 -16.06
C PHE A 326 -12.21 3.81 -15.24
N THR A 327 -12.23 3.96 -13.91
CA THR A 327 -11.28 3.28 -13.01
C THR A 327 -11.59 1.79 -12.92
N VAL A 328 -12.87 1.43 -12.87
CA VAL A 328 -13.34 0.03 -12.77
C VAL A 328 -13.07 -0.72 -14.08
N GLU A 329 -13.34 -0.09 -15.22
CA GLU A 329 -13.00 -0.62 -16.56
C GLU A 329 -11.50 -0.81 -16.72
N GLY A 330 -10.70 0.19 -16.37
CA GLY A 330 -9.24 0.08 -16.37
C GLY A 330 -8.73 -1.01 -15.40
N ALA A 331 -9.43 -1.28 -14.30
CA ALA A 331 -9.12 -2.43 -13.43
C ALA A 331 -9.49 -3.76 -14.10
N TRP A 332 -10.65 -3.84 -14.77
CA TRP A 332 -11.10 -5.02 -15.51
C TRP A 332 -10.10 -5.44 -16.57
N GLU A 333 -9.65 -4.51 -17.41
CA GLU A 333 -8.69 -4.79 -18.48
C GLU A 333 -7.35 -5.31 -17.97
N ARG A 334 -6.86 -4.76 -16.85
CA ARG A 334 -5.63 -5.20 -16.18
C ARG A 334 -5.78 -6.54 -15.47
N CYS A 335 -6.95 -6.81 -14.89
CA CYS A 335 -7.21 -8.00 -14.10
C CYS A 335 -7.52 -9.22 -14.97
N VAL A 336 -8.31 -9.05 -16.04
CA VAL A 336 -8.81 -10.16 -16.86
C VAL A 336 -8.57 -9.87 -18.34
N ARG A 337 -7.48 -10.46 -18.86
CA ARG A 337 -7.17 -10.40 -20.31
C ARG A 337 -8.29 -11.02 -21.15
N LYS A 338 -8.49 -10.54 -22.38
CA LYS A 338 -9.55 -11.00 -23.31
C LYS A 338 -9.69 -12.53 -23.37
N ARG A 339 -8.58 -13.27 -23.47
CA ARG A 339 -8.56 -14.74 -23.51
C ARG A 339 -9.13 -15.46 -22.28
N HIS A 340 -9.23 -14.77 -21.14
CA HIS A 340 -9.73 -15.33 -19.87
C HIS A 340 -11.16 -14.88 -19.54
N ARG A 341 -11.80 -14.04 -20.37
CA ARG A 341 -13.11 -13.45 -20.06
C ARG A 341 -14.23 -14.48 -19.91
N THR A 342 -14.25 -15.53 -20.74
CA THR A 342 -15.23 -16.64 -20.60
C THR A 342 -15.11 -17.31 -19.24
N ARG A 343 -13.88 -17.67 -18.85
CA ARG A 343 -13.62 -18.29 -17.55
C ARG A 343 -13.92 -17.34 -16.39
N ALA A 344 -13.61 -16.05 -16.54
CA ALA A 344 -13.91 -15.05 -15.52
C ALA A 344 -15.43 -14.93 -15.26
N ARG A 345 -16.26 -15.06 -16.31
CA ARG A 345 -17.72 -15.09 -16.17
C ARG A 345 -18.19 -16.28 -15.34
N GLU A 346 -17.70 -17.48 -15.65
CA GLU A 346 -18.01 -18.68 -14.86
C GLU A 346 -17.60 -18.55 -13.39
N LEU A 347 -16.45 -17.92 -13.12
CA LEU A 347 -15.99 -17.67 -11.76
C LEU A 347 -16.82 -16.60 -11.05
N ALA A 348 -17.25 -15.55 -11.75
CA ALA A 348 -18.12 -14.53 -11.20
C ALA A 348 -19.49 -15.09 -10.79
N ASP A 349 -20.06 -16.01 -11.57
CA ASP A 349 -21.29 -16.74 -11.20
C ASP A 349 -21.12 -17.49 -9.87
N ARG A 350 -19.92 -18.01 -9.59
CA ARG A 350 -19.61 -18.69 -8.32
C ARG A 350 -19.42 -17.71 -7.16
N LEU A 351 -18.82 -16.55 -7.43
CA LEU A 351 -18.62 -15.49 -6.44
C LEU A 351 -19.94 -14.88 -5.96
N GLY A 352 -20.95 -14.77 -6.81
CA GLY A 352 -22.29 -14.34 -6.41
C GLY A 352 -22.92 -13.28 -7.33
N PRO A 353 -24.15 -12.84 -7.01
CA PRO A 353 -24.92 -11.98 -7.91
C PRO A 353 -24.27 -10.63 -8.18
N ALA A 354 -23.69 -9.98 -7.16
CA ALA A 354 -22.98 -8.70 -7.31
C ALA A 354 -21.81 -8.81 -8.31
N ALA A 355 -20.99 -9.86 -8.20
CA ALA A 355 -19.88 -10.11 -9.12
C ALA A 355 -20.35 -10.38 -10.55
N ARG A 356 -21.41 -11.18 -10.72
CA ARG A 356 -22.01 -11.45 -12.03
C ARG A 356 -22.52 -10.16 -12.68
N ARG A 357 -23.31 -9.36 -11.96
CA ARG A 357 -23.89 -8.11 -12.48
C ARG A 357 -22.82 -7.08 -12.83
N LEU A 358 -21.76 -6.99 -12.02
CA LEU A 358 -20.59 -6.16 -12.33
C LEU A 358 -19.94 -6.56 -13.67
N LEU A 359 -19.75 -7.86 -13.91
CA LEU A 359 -19.18 -8.34 -15.17
C LEU A 359 -20.12 -8.13 -16.35
N ASP A 360 -21.42 -8.33 -16.18
CA ASP A 360 -22.40 -8.06 -17.24
C ASP A 360 -22.37 -6.57 -17.64
N ALA A 361 -22.33 -5.64 -16.67
CA ALA A 361 -22.20 -4.21 -16.94
C ALA A 361 -20.92 -3.86 -17.72
N LEU A 362 -19.77 -4.42 -17.31
CA LEU A 362 -18.47 -4.23 -17.98
C LEU A 362 -18.42 -4.81 -19.40
N LEU A 363 -19.21 -5.85 -19.69
CA LEU A 363 -19.26 -6.47 -21.01
C LEU A 363 -20.27 -5.78 -21.94
N SER A 364 -21.39 -5.29 -21.40
CA SER A 364 -22.38 -4.52 -22.15
C SER A 364 -21.81 -3.18 -22.63
N GLY A 365 -21.03 -2.47 -21.80
CA GLY A 365 -20.36 -1.22 -22.20
C GLY A 365 -19.24 -1.39 -23.25
N ALA A 366 -18.69 -2.60 -23.40
CA ALA A 366 -17.64 -2.89 -24.39
C ALA A 366 -18.16 -3.16 -25.81
N SER A 367 -19.47 -3.04 -26.03
CA SER A 367 -20.14 -3.44 -27.28
C SER A 367 -20.43 -2.28 -28.25
N ASP A 368 -20.14 -1.03 -27.87
CA ASP A 368 -20.44 0.16 -28.68
C ASP A 368 -19.27 0.72 -29.51
N ASP A 369 -18.08 0.09 -29.47
CA ASP A 369 -16.91 0.45 -30.29
C ASP A 369 -16.38 -0.76 -31.10
N ALA A 370 -17.20 -1.28 -32.02
CA ALA A 370 -16.81 -2.31 -33.00
C ALA A 370 -17.07 -1.86 -34.44
#